data_AF-A0A081NTQ4-F1
#
_entry.id   AF-A0A081NTQ4-F1
#
_cell.length_a   1.000
_cell.length_b   1.000
_cell.length_c   1.000
_cell.angle_alpha   90.00
_cell.angle_beta   90.00
_cell.angle_gamma   90.00
#
_symmetry.space_group_name_H-M   'P 1'
#
loop_
_entity.id
_entity.type
_entity.pdbx_description
1 polymer ?
#
loop_
_entity_poly.entity_id
_entity_poly.type
_entity_poly.pdbx_seq_one_letter_code
_entity_poly.pdbx_strand_id
1 'polypeptide(L)' 'MYTNLEPVRAKLLKLSEGKSCSHAYRRALVKLLRQHVPFDAACCTTVDPETLLSTGAVTDEEVELIHDGLFEYDYVR' A
#
# COMPACT_ATOMS: atom_id res chain seq x y z
N MET A 1 23.57 -12.18 -1.66
CA MET A 1 23.55 -11.82 -0.22
C MET A 1 22.12 -11.87 0.26
N TYR A 2 21.78 -12.74 1.22
CA TYR A 2 20.46 -12.71 1.84
C TYR A 2 20.43 -11.62 2.89
N THR A 3 19.67 -10.55 2.61
CA THR A 3 19.46 -9.46 3.56
C THR A 3 18.68 -9.99 4.76
N ASN A 4 19.18 -9.78 5.98
CA ASN A 4 18.45 -10.14 7.19
C ASN A 4 17.19 -9.24 7.32
N LEU A 5 16.01 -9.83 7.13
CA LEU A 5 14.72 -9.12 7.14
C LEU A 5 14.06 -9.05 8.52
N GLU A 6 14.60 -9.72 9.54
CA GLU A 6 14.03 -9.72 10.89
C GLU A 6 13.86 -8.31 11.49
N PRO A 7 14.83 -7.38 11.34
CA PRO A 7 14.65 -6.01 11.82
C PRO A 7 13.52 -5.27 11.08
N VAL A 8 13.32 -5.57 9.80
CA VAL A 8 12.27 -4.96 8.97
C VAL A 8 10.90 -5.49 9.42
N ARG A 9 10.80 -6.79 9.64
CA ARG A 9 9.61 -7.45 10.19
C ARG A 9 9.22 -6.86 11.54
N ALA A 10 10.17 -6.69 12.46
CA ALA A 10 9.90 -6.09 13.77
C ALA A 10 9.36 -4.65 13.65
N LYS A 11 9.89 -3.84 12.72
CA LYS A 11 9.37 -2.48 12.45
C LYS A 11 7.96 -2.51 11.88
N LEU A 12 7.65 -3.43 10.97
CA LEU A 12 6.32 -3.60 10.38
C LEU A 12 5.29 -3.98 11.45
N LEU A 13 5.62 -4.92 12.33
CA LEU A 13 4.76 -5.32 13.45
C LEU A 13 4.49 -4.13 14.38
N LYS A 14 5.53 -3.41 14.79
CA LYS A 14 5.37 -2.20 15.61
C LYS A 14 4.51 -1.13 14.94
N LEU A 15 4.63 -0.96 13.62
CA LEU A 15 3.82 -0.01 12.87
C LEU A 15 2.34 -0.40 12.87
N SER A 16 2.04 -1.71 12.81
CA SER A 16 0.67 -2.23 12.83
C SER A 16 -0.06 -2.04 14.17
N GLU A 17 0.68 -1.89 15.25
CA GLU A 17 0.16 -1.67 16.62
C GLU A 17 -0.10 -0.18 16.93
N GLY A 18 0.32 0.74 16.05
CA GLY A 18 0.21 2.17 16.26
C GLY A 18 -1.24 2.69 16.25
N LYS A 19 -1.54 3.71 17.07
CA LYS A 19 -2.85 4.39 17.13
C LYS A 19 -3.04 5.50 16.06
N SER A 20 -2.32 5.44 14.95
CA SER A 20 -2.46 6.42 13.87
C SER A 20 -3.73 6.19 13.05
N CYS A 21 -4.21 7.22 12.33
CA CYS A 21 -5.29 7.01 11.37
C CYS A 21 -4.82 6.15 10.19
N SER A 22 -5.77 5.49 9.51
CA SER A 22 -5.51 4.56 8.40
C SER A 22 -4.61 5.15 7.30
N HIS A 23 -4.84 6.41 6.93
CA HIS A 23 -4.04 7.13 5.94
C HIS A 23 -2.56 7.27 6.36
N ALA A 24 -2.31 7.69 7.61
CA ALA A 24 -0.94 7.85 8.12
C ALA A 24 -0.21 6.51 8.21
N TYR A 25 -0.91 5.44 8.62
CA TYR A 25 -0.37 4.08 8.64
C TYR A 25 0.09 3.60 7.26
N ARG A 26 -0.79 3.69 6.23
CA ARG A 26 -0.49 3.22 4.87
C ARG A 26 0.71 3.94 4.26
N ARG A 27 0.81 5.26 4.44
CA ARG A 27 1.96 6.04 3.96
C ARG A 27 3.27 5.63 4.64
N ALA A 28 3.24 5.39 5.95
CA ALA A 28 4.42 4.93 6.68
C ALA A 28 4.84 3.51 6.26
N LEU A 29 3.87 2.63 6.01
CA LEU A 29 4.08 1.27 5.55
C LEU A 29 4.76 1.23 4.18
N VAL A 30 4.20 1.93 3.18
CA VAL A 30 4.76 2.02 1.83
C VAL A 30 6.18 2.56 1.87
N LYS A 31 6.42 3.63 2.64
CA LYS A 31 7.77 4.20 2.81
C LYS A 31 8.77 3.20 3.39
N LEU A 32 8.36 2.38 4.36
CA LEU A 32 9.22 1.35 4.95
C LEU A 32 9.49 0.20 3.96
N LEU A 33 8.46 -0.25 3.23
CA LEU A 33 8.60 -1.31 2.25
C LEU A 33 9.55 -0.92 1.12
N ARG A 34 9.46 0.32 0.60
CA ARG A 34 10.29 0.82 -0.51
C ARG A 34 11.80 0.79 -0.21
N GLN A 35 12.18 0.79 1.07
CA GLN A 35 13.58 0.69 1.50
C GLN A 35 14.17 -0.72 1.33
N HIS A 36 13.32 -1.74 1.19
CA HIS A 36 13.71 -3.14 1.22
C HIS A 36 13.18 -3.96 0.04
N VAL A 37 12.08 -3.52 -0.58
CA VAL A 37 11.49 -4.09 -1.77
C VAL A 37 11.43 -2.96 -2.81
N PRO A 38 12.20 -3.02 -3.90
CA PRO A 38 12.12 -2.02 -4.94
C PRO A 38 10.80 -2.17 -5.69
N PHE A 39 10.05 -1.08 -5.75
CA PHE A 39 8.85 -0.95 -6.57
C PHE A 39 8.73 0.50 -7.03
N ASP A 40 8.23 0.69 -8.25
CA ASP A 40 8.13 2.01 -8.87
C ASP A 40 6.97 2.83 -8.27
N ALA A 41 5.91 2.15 -7.82
CA ALA A 41 4.68 2.78 -7.37
C ALA A 41 3.89 1.87 -6.41
N ALA A 42 3.05 2.46 -5.54
CA ALA A 42 2.14 1.75 -4.65
C ALA A 42 0.72 2.34 -4.67
N CYS A 43 -0.26 1.45 -4.57
CA CYS A 43 -1.67 1.79 -4.37
C CYS A 43 -2.24 0.93 -3.24
N CYS A 44 -2.96 1.56 -2.32
CA CYS A 44 -3.73 0.90 -1.27
C CYS A 44 -5.21 1.23 -1.45
N THR A 45 -5.91 0.39 -2.23
CA THR A 45 -7.37 0.50 -2.42
C THR A 45 -8.11 0.12 -1.14
N THR A 46 -9.11 0.92 -0.78
CA THR A 46 -10.06 0.62 0.30
C THR A 46 -11.29 0.02 -0.34
N VAL A 47 -11.74 -1.12 0.17
CA VAL A 47 -12.87 -1.87 -0.36
C VAL A 47 -13.95 -1.95 0.71
N ASP A 48 -15.19 -1.68 0.32
CA ASP A 48 -16.35 -1.92 1.18
C ASP A 48 -16.55 -3.44 1.35
N PRO A 49 -16.58 -3.97 2.58
CA PRO A 49 -16.60 -5.41 2.79
C PRO A 49 -17.94 -6.07 2.44
N GLU A 50 -19.04 -5.32 2.34
CA GLU A 50 -20.36 -5.86 2.01
C GLU A 50 -20.59 -5.91 0.50
N THR A 51 -20.25 -4.83 -0.20
CA THR A 51 -20.47 -4.66 -1.64
C THR A 51 -19.27 -5.06 -2.49
N LEU A 52 -18.09 -5.20 -1.88
CA LEU A 52 -16.81 -5.44 -2.54
C LEU A 52 -16.39 -4.34 -3.52
N LEU A 53 -17.03 -3.17 -3.46
CA LEU A 53 -16.71 -2.04 -4.30
C LEU A 53 -15.56 -1.22 -3.71
N SER A 54 -14.73 -0.66 -4.59
CA SER A 54 -13.71 0.31 -4.19
C SER A 54 -14.40 1.57 -3.63
N THR A 55 -13.97 2.00 -2.44
CA THR A 55 -14.46 3.21 -1.75
C THR A 55 -13.42 4.34 -1.73
N GLY A 56 -12.25 4.11 -2.32
CA GLY A 56 -11.16 5.07 -2.43
C GLY A 56 -9.81 4.38 -2.39
N ALA A 57 -8.73 5.16 -2.48
CA ALA A 57 -7.38 4.62 -2.42
C ALA A 57 -6.40 5.58 -1.74
N VAL A 58 -5.26 5.04 -1.31
CA VAL A 58 -4.06 5.80 -0.96
C VAL A 58 -2.98 5.42 -1.96
N THR A 59 -2.63 6.36 -2.82
CA THR A 59 -1.75 6.19 -3.98
C THR A 59 -0.52 7.08 -3.85
N ASP A 60 0.57 6.73 -4.55
CA ASP A 60 1.59 7.73 -4.89
C ASP A 60 1.02 8.72 -5.92
N GLU A 61 1.55 9.95 -5.96
CA GLU A 61 1.04 11.01 -6.86
C GLU A 61 1.08 10.59 -8.34
N GLU A 62 2.12 9.86 -8.77
CA GLU A 62 2.21 9.38 -10.15
C GLU A 62 1.16 8.32 -10.48
N VAL A 63 0.74 7.54 -9.48
CA VAL A 63 -0.29 6.50 -9.62
C VAL A 63 -1.68 7.11 -9.68
N GLU A 64 -1.92 8.17 -8.91
CA GLU A 64 -3.23 8.85 -8.89
C GLU A 64 -3.65 9.33 -10.28
N LEU A 65 -2.69 9.78 -11.11
CA LEU A 65 -2.92 10.24 -12.48
C LEU A 65 -3.44 9.13 -13.42
N ILE A 66 -3.15 7.87 -13.12
CA ILE A 66 -3.52 6.71 -13.94
C ILE A 66 -4.46 5.75 -13.20
N HIS A 67 -4.87 6.09 -11.97
CA HIS A 67 -5.54 5.17 -11.04
C HIS A 67 -6.85 4.62 -11.62
N ASP A 68 -7.66 5.45 -12.28
CA ASP A 68 -8.90 5.02 -12.91
C ASP A 68 -8.64 4.01 -14.06
N GLY A 69 -7.59 4.23 -14.84
CA GLY A 69 -7.21 3.35 -15.94
C GLY A 69 -6.60 2.02 -15.48
N LEU A 70 -5.98 1.96 -14.30
CA LEU A 70 -5.43 0.70 -13.77
C LEU A 70 -6.51 -0.37 -13.60
N PHE A 71 -7.69 0.00 -13.12
CA PHE A 71 -8.79 -0.95 -12.94
C PHE A 71 -9.37 -1.47 -14.25
N GLU A 72 -9.32 -0.68 -15.32
CA GLU A 72 -9.74 -1.16 -16.65
C GLU A 72 -8.90 -2.37 -17.08
N TYR A 73 -7.60 -2.39 -16.78
CA TYR A 73 -6.73 -3.52 -17.15
C TYR A 73 -6.80 -4.70 -16.18
N ASP A 74 -7.12 -4.47 -14.90
CA ASP A 74 -7.24 -5.55 -13.91
C ASP A 74 -8.52 -6.39 -14.08
N TYR A 75 -9.59 -5.80 -14.61
CA TYR A 75 -10.90 -6.46 -14.76
C TYR A 75 -11.28 -6.82 -16.20
N VAL A 76 -10.60 -6.28 -17.21
CA VAL A 76 -10.79 -6.70 -18.61
C VAL A 76 -9.86 -7.88 -18.90
N ARG A 77 -10.39 -9.09 -18.74
CA ARG A 77 -9.74 -10.34 -19.15
C ARG A 77 -10.57 -11.07 -20.19
#